data_AF-A0A7L4PF47-F1
#
_entry.id   AF-A0A7L4PF47-F1
#
_cell.length_a   1.000
_cell.length_b   1.000
_cell.length_c   1.000
_cell.angle_alpha   90.00
_cell.angle_beta   90.00
_cell.angle_gamma   90.00
#
_symmetry.space_group_name_H-M   'P 1'
#
loop_
_entity.id
_entity.type
_entity.pdbx_description
1 polymer ?
#
loop_
_entity_poly.entity_id
_entity_poly.type
_entity_poly.pdbx_seq_one_letter_code
_entity_poly.pdbx_strand_id
1 'polypeptide(L)' 'MPNNKIPQAFKAISIGTELAFSVLVGGFLGYFIGGAFGEAWAALGLSMGILLGFIYGIYDLIKRFW' A
#
# COMPACT_ATOMS: atom_id res chain seq x y z
N MET A 1 -30.39 -19.00 -8.96
CA MET A 1 -29.14 -18.44 -9.52
C MET A 1 -28.19 -18.20 -8.37
N PRO A 2 -27.06 -18.92 -8.26
CA PRO A 2 -26.12 -18.68 -7.16
C PRO A 2 -25.56 -17.25 -7.25
N ASN A 3 -25.52 -16.57 -6.12
CA ASN A 3 -25.16 -15.18 -5.93
C ASN A 3 -23.67 -14.94 -6.25
N ASN A 4 -23.35 -14.77 -7.53
CA ASN A 4 -22.01 -14.51 -8.07
C ASN A 4 -21.39 -13.16 -7.64
N LYS A 5 -22.10 -12.34 -6.86
CA LYS A 5 -21.61 -11.04 -6.38
C LYS A 5 -20.79 -11.11 -5.09
N ILE A 6 -21.02 -12.13 -4.25
CA ILE A 6 -20.26 -12.30 -2.99
C ILE A 6 -18.76 -12.53 -3.26
N PRO A 7 -18.36 -13.40 -4.21
CA PRO A 7 -16.93 -13.58 -4.54
C PRO A 7 -16.27 -12.32 -5.10
N GLN A 8 -17.03 -11.52 -5.86
CA GLN A 8 -16.50 -10.31 -6.50
C GLN A 8 -16.31 -9.17 -5.49
N ALA A 9 -17.24 -9.01 -4.55
CA ALA A 9 -17.11 -8.07 -3.45
C ALA A 9 -15.94 -8.42 -2.53
N PHE A 10 -15.79 -9.71 -2.15
CA PHE A 10 -14.65 -10.17 -1.36
C PHE A 10 -13.31 -9.92 -2.07
N LYS A 11 -13.26 -10.14 -3.38
CA LYS A 11 -12.06 -9.88 -4.18
C LYS A 11 -11.70 -8.39 -4.17
N ALA A 12 -12.67 -7.51 -4.36
CA ALA A 12 -12.45 -6.06 -4.32
C ALA A 12 -11.98 -5.58 -2.92
N ILE A 13 -12.56 -6.12 -1.85
CA ILE A 13 -12.16 -5.81 -0.47
C ILE A 13 -10.72 -6.27 -0.25
N SER A 14 -10.39 -7.51 -0.62
CA SER A 14 -9.02 -8.05 -0.47
C SER A 14 -7.99 -7.19 -1.18
N ILE A 15 -8.28 -6.78 -2.42
CA ILE A 15 -7.43 -5.90 -3.22
C ILE A 15 -7.21 -4.54 -2.52
N GLY A 16 -8.29 -3.92 -2.03
CA GLY A 16 -8.21 -2.65 -1.31
C GLY A 16 -7.42 -2.77 -0.01
N THR A 17 -7.57 -3.88 0.71
CA THR A 17 -6.82 -4.18 1.93
C THR A 17 -5.33 -4.38 1.65
N GLU A 18 -4.96 -5.16 0.63
CA GLU A 18 -3.56 -5.34 0.23
C GLU A 18 -2.91 -4.00 -0.15
N LEU A 19 -3.61 -3.16 -0.91
CA LEU A 19 -3.14 -1.83 -1.28
C LEU A 19 -2.93 -0.95 -0.03
N ALA A 20 -3.89 -0.93 0.89
CA ALA A 20 -3.79 -0.16 2.12
C ALA A 20 -2.59 -0.62 2.97
N PHE A 21 -2.37 -1.92 3.11
CA PHE A 21 -1.21 -2.45 3.81
C PHE A 21 0.11 -2.07 3.13
N SER A 22 0.17 -2.12 1.80
CA SER A 22 1.37 -1.71 1.06
C SER A 22 1.75 -0.25 1.35
N VAL A 23 0.76 0.64 1.37
CA VAL A 23 0.95 2.06 1.72
C VAL A 23 1.37 2.24 3.17
N LEU A 24 0.70 1.56 4.11
CA LEU A 24 1.03 1.65 5.53
C LEU A 24 2.44 1.14 5.83
N VAL A 25 2.83 0.00 5.26
CA VAL A 25 4.18 -0.56 5.41
C VAL A 25 5.21 0.36 4.77
N GLY A 26 4.95 0.87 3.56
CA GLY A 26 5.82 1.83 2.90
C GLY A 26 6.04 3.08 3.74
N GLY A 27 4.96 3.68 4.25
CA GLY A 27 5.02 4.85 5.13
C GLY A 27 5.76 4.59 6.44
N PHE A 28 5.50 3.44 7.08
CA PHE A 28 6.18 3.05 8.32
C PHE A 28 7.69 2.85 8.10
N LEU A 29 8.08 2.12 7.07
CA LEU A 29 9.49 1.93 6.69
C LEU A 29 10.15 3.27 6.34
N GLY A 30 9.47 4.10 5.55
CA GLY A 30 9.96 5.41 5.16
C GLY A 30 10.18 6.33 6.36
N TYR A 31 9.25 6.37 7.31
CA TYR A 31 9.41 7.13 8.56
C TYR A 31 10.58 6.61 9.40
N PHE A 32 10.70 5.28 9.55
CA PHE A 32 11.75 4.68 10.36
C PHE A 32 13.15 4.92 9.77
N ILE A 33 13.28 4.76 8.44
CA ILE A 33 14.51 5.06 7.71
C ILE A 33 14.82 6.56 7.79
N GLY A 34 13.85 7.43 7.51
CA GLY A 34 14.03 8.88 7.59
C GLY A 34 14.38 9.37 8.99
N GLY A 35 13.74 8.80 10.02
CA GLY A 35 14.00 9.11 11.42
C GLY A 35 15.41 8.76 11.89
N ALA A 36 16.05 7.75 11.28
CA ALA A 36 17.45 7.44 11.53
C ALA A 36 18.41 8.59 11.11
N PHE A 37 17.98 9.47 10.20
CA PHE A 37 18.72 10.67 9.77
C PHE A 37 18.27 11.95 10.49
N GLY A 38 17.29 11.86 11.40
CA GLY A 38 16.76 12.97 12.21
C GLY A 38 15.28 13.28 11.98
N GLU A 39 14.66 14.01 12.90
CA GLU A 39 13.21 14.31 12.87
C GLU A 39 12.77 15.05 11.59
N ALA A 40 13.59 15.97 11.09
CA ALA A 40 13.31 16.68 9.83
C ALA A 40 13.21 15.73 8.62
N TRP A 41 13.97 14.63 8.65
CA TRP A 41 13.99 13.61 7.59
C TRP A 41 12.91 12.56 7.78
N ALA A 42 12.39 12.37 9.01
CA ALA A 42 11.32 11.42 9.30
C ALA A 42 10.02 11.75 8.53
N ALA A 43 9.65 13.04 8.45
CA ALA A 43 8.48 13.48 7.70
C ALA A 43 8.63 13.28 6.18
N LEU A 44 9.82 13.56 5.64
CA LEU A 44 10.14 13.32 4.22
C LEU A 44 10.21 11.82 3.90
N GLY A 45 10.76 11.03 4.81
CA GLY A 45 10.81 9.57 4.71
C GLY A 45 9.40 8.97 4.72
N LEU A 46 8.53 9.42 5.61
CA LEU A 46 7.13 9.00 5.67
C LEU A 46 6.40 9.30 4.35
N SER A 47 6.50 10.53 3.84
CA SER A 47 5.80 10.92 2.61
C SER A 47 6.30 10.16 1.38
N MET A 48 7.63 9.98 1.24
CA MET A 48 8.21 9.15 0.19
C MET A 48 7.85 7.67 0.34
N GLY A 49 7.84 7.15 1.56
CA GLY A 49 7.46 5.78 1.86
C GLY A 49 6.00 5.47 1.50
N ILE A 50 5.08 6.37 1.82
CA ILE A 50 3.67 6.29 1.41
C ILE A 50 3.55 6.27 -0.12
N LEU A 51 4.26 7.16 -0.81
CA LEU A 51 4.26 7.26 -2.28
C LEU A 51 4.80 5.99 -2.94
N LEU A 52 5.94 5.48 -2.46
CA LEU A 52 6.57 4.27 -2.98
C LEU A 52 5.71 3.03 -2.68
N GLY A 53 5.15 2.93 -1.48
CA GLY A 53 4.21 1.87 -1.12
C GLY A 53 2.95 1.88 -1.99
N PHE A 54 2.41 3.06 -2.29
CA PHE A 54 1.28 3.20 -3.20
C PHE A 54 1.64 2.75 -4.63
N ILE A 55 2.75 3.25 -5.18
CA ILE A 55 3.20 2.90 -6.54
C ILE A 55 3.47 1.39 -6.65
N TYR A 56 4.16 0.81 -5.66
CA TYR A 56 4.42 -0.63 -5.62
C TYR A 56 3.14 -1.45 -5.52
N GLY A 57 2.22 -1.04 -4.63
CA GLY A 57 0.92 -1.70 -4.47
C GLY A 57 0.11 -1.68 -5.77
N ILE A 58 0.05 -0.54 -6.47
CA ILE A 58 -0.60 -0.44 -7.78
C ILE A 58 0.11 -1.30 -8.84
N TYR A 59 1.45 -1.29 -8.88
CA TYR A 59 2.22 -2.09 -9.81
C TYR A 59 1.98 -3.61 -9.63
N ASP A 60 2.01 -4.11 -8.39
CA ASP A 60 1.73 -5.51 -8.09
C ASP A 60 0.29 -5.88 -8.46
N LEU A 61 -0.65 -4.96 -8.21
CA LEU A 61 -2.05 -5.15 -8.59
C LEU A 61 -2.23 -5.26 -10.11
N ILE A 62 -1.65 -4.33 -10.87
CA ILE A 62 -1.69 -4.35 -12.33
C ILE A 62 -1.07 -5.67 -12.84
N LYS A 63 0.12 -6.03 -12.37
CA LYS A 63 0.81 -7.26 -12.80
C LYS A 63 0.02 -8.55 -12.51
N ARG A 64 -0.82 -8.57 -11.47
CA ARG A 64 -1.63 -9.73 -11.10
C ARG A 64 -2.96 -9.83 -11.87
N PHE A 65 -3.51 -8.71 -12.32
CA PHE A 65 -4.85 -8.65 -12.91
C PHE A 65 -4.90 -8.23 -14.38
N TRP A 66 -3.79 -7.75 -14.95
CA TRP A 66 -3.60 -7.38 -16.34
C TRP A 66 -2.41 -8.14 -16.93
#